data_AF-B0K5D6-F1
#
_entry.id   AF-B0K5D6-F1
#
_cell.length_a   1.000
_cell.length_b   1.000
_cell.length_c   1.000
_cell.angle_alpha   90.00
_cell.angle_beta   90.00
_cell.angle_gamma   90.00
#
_symmetry.space_group_name_H-M   'P 1'
#
loop_
_entity.id
_entity.type
_entity.pdbx_description
1 polymer ?
#
loop_
_entity_poly.entity_id
_entity_poly.type
_entity_poly.pdbx_seq_one_letter_code
_entity_poly.pdbx_strand_id
1 'polypeptide(L)'
;MKIVAVTACPTGIAHTYMAAEALENAAKKLGHKIKVETQGSIGIENKITQKEVDEADLVIFAADVAVKEESRFKDKPIYKVEAQKAIKNAKAVIEEALKLVNK
;
A
#
# COMPACT_ATOMS: atom_id res chain seq x y z
N MET A 1 -6.57 -1.19 12.96
CA MET A 1 -5.26 -1.67 12.50
C MET A 1 -4.52 -0.53 11.82
N LYS A 2 -3.20 -0.53 11.95
CA LYS A 2 -2.29 0.35 11.22
C LYS A 2 -1.79 -0.39 9.98
N ILE A 3 -2.10 0.17 8.82
CA ILE A 3 -1.76 -0.40 7.53
C ILE A 3 -0.74 0.53 6.88
N VAL A 4 0.29 -0.02 6.28
CA VAL A 4 1.17 0.73 5.39
C VAL A 4 1.01 0.17 3.99
N ALA A 5 1.00 1.03 2.99
CA ALA A 5 0.90 0.61 1.60
C ALA A 5 1.93 1.31 0.73
N VAL A 6 2.42 0.62 -0.29
CA VAL A 6 3.29 1.21 -1.32
C VAL A 6 2.61 1.05 -2.66
N THR A 7 2.55 2.14 -3.40
CA THR A 7 1.99 2.18 -4.75
C THR A 7 3.08 2.48 -5.75
N ALA A 8 3.14 1.73 -6.86
CA ALA A 8 4.13 1.99 -7.91
C ALA A 8 3.62 1.55 -9.28
N CYS A 9 3.54 2.48 -10.24
CA CYS A 9 3.14 2.20 -11.61
C CYS A 9 4.19 2.73 -12.60
N PRO A 10 4.65 1.92 -13.58
CA PRO A 10 5.62 2.35 -14.59
C PRO A 10 5.02 3.36 -15.58
N THR A 11 3.69 3.32 -15.75
CA THR A 11 2.95 4.08 -16.78
C THR A 11 2.75 5.55 -16.40
N GLY A 12 3.29 5.99 -15.27
CA GLY A 12 3.28 7.39 -14.82
C GLY A 12 2.71 7.59 -13.41
N ILE A 13 2.70 8.84 -12.96
CA ILE A 13 2.33 9.21 -11.59
C ILE A 13 0.82 9.12 -11.32
N ALA A 14 -0.02 9.23 -12.36
CA ALA A 14 -1.47 9.27 -12.21
C ALA A 14 -2.03 8.01 -11.53
N HIS A 15 -1.69 6.82 -12.06
CA HIS A 15 -2.14 5.56 -11.45
C HIS A 15 -1.58 5.34 -10.06
N THR A 16 -0.35 5.78 -9.80
CA THR A 16 0.26 5.71 -8.47
C THR A 16 -0.56 6.51 -7.45
N TYR A 17 -0.90 7.77 -7.74
CA TYR A 17 -1.73 8.58 -6.85
C TYR A 17 -3.17 8.08 -6.76
N MET A 18 -3.77 7.66 -7.88
CA MET A 18 -5.13 7.11 -7.88
C MET A 18 -5.23 5.86 -7.01
N ALA A 19 -4.22 4.97 -7.07
CA ALA A 19 -4.16 3.80 -6.22
C ALA A 19 -4.01 4.19 -4.75
N ALA A 20 -3.16 5.19 -4.46
CA ALA A 20 -2.94 5.66 -3.11
C ALA A 20 -4.22 6.24 -2.50
N GLU A 21 -4.85 7.18 -3.20
CA GLU A 21 -6.10 7.81 -2.76
C GLU A 21 -7.24 6.78 -2.60
N ALA A 22 -7.34 5.81 -3.50
CA ALA A 22 -8.34 4.76 -3.41
C ALA A 22 -8.15 3.90 -2.15
N LEU A 23 -6.91 3.50 -1.83
CA LEU A 23 -6.56 2.76 -0.62
C LEU A 23 -6.80 3.59 0.64
N GLU A 24 -6.41 4.86 0.65
CA GLU A 24 -6.66 5.78 1.76
C GLU A 24 -8.15 5.93 2.08
N ASN A 25 -8.97 6.17 1.06
CA ASN A 25 -10.40 6.29 1.21
C ASN A 25 -11.05 4.98 1.67
N ALA A 26 -10.63 3.84 1.11
CA ALA A 26 -11.16 2.54 1.50
C ALA A 26 -10.80 2.19 2.95
N ALA A 27 -9.56 2.43 3.39
CA ALA A 27 -9.14 2.20 4.76
C ALA A 27 -9.90 3.09 5.75
N LYS A 28 -10.08 4.39 5.43
CA LYS A 28 -10.88 5.31 6.24
C LYS A 28 -12.33 4.84 6.37
N LYS A 29 -12.95 4.37 5.28
CA LYS A 29 -14.31 3.79 5.30
C LYS A 29 -14.42 2.53 6.17
N LEU A 30 -13.34 1.74 6.25
CA LEU A 30 -13.26 0.55 7.09
C LEU A 30 -12.84 0.87 8.55
N GLY A 31 -12.58 2.14 8.88
CA GLY A 31 -12.16 2.54 10.24
C GLY A 31 -10.70 2.17 10.55
N HIS A 32 -9.84 2.06 9.54
CA HIS A 32 -8.43 1.73 9.69
C HIS A 32 -7.53 2.94 9.38
N LYS A 33 -6.37 2.99 10.03
CA LYS A 33 -5.34 3.98 9.71
C LYS A 33 -4.46 3.39 8.64
N ILE A 34 -4.27 4.12 7.54
CA ILE A 34 -3.36 3.73 6.47
C ILE A 34 -2.39 4.86 6.15
N LYS A 35 -1.14 4.49 5.86
CA LYS A 35 -0.12 5.38 5.31
C LYS A 35 0.27 4.84 3.95
N VAL A 36 0.19 5.65 2.90
CA VAL A 36 0.55 5.22 1.55
C VAL A 36 1.79 5.96 1.06
N GLU A 37 2.80 5.19 0.66
CA GLU A 37 3.98 5.67 -0.05
C GLU A 37 3.75 5.54 -1.56
N THR A 38 4.12 6.57 -2.31
CA THR A 38 3.95 6.64 -3.76
C THR A 38 5.33 6.60 -4.41
N GLN A 39 5.59 5.58 -5.22
CA GLN A 39 6.83 5.42 -5.97
C GLN A 39 6.55 5.58 -7.47
N GLY A 40 6.84 6.76 -8.00
CA GLY A 40 6.65 7.09 -9.41
C GLY A 40 7.95 7.43 -10.13
N SER A 41 7.82 7.89 -11.37
CA SER A 41 8.96 8.37 -12.18
C SER A 41 9.70 9.56 -11.56
N ILE A 42 9.00 10.33 -10.72
CA ILE A 42 9.54 11.48 -9.96
C ILE A 42 10.33 11.06 -8.71
N GLY A 43 10.20 9.81 -8.26
CA GLY A 43 10.84 9.31 -7.05
C GLY A 43 9.86 8.73 -6.04
N ILE A 44 10.30 8.67 -4.78
CA ILE A 44 9.52 8.20 -3.64
C ILE A 44 8.95 9.41 -2.91
N GLU A 45 7.63 9.44 -2.76
CA GLU A 45 6.91 10.45 -1.98
C GLU A 45 6.13 9.79 -0.85
N ASN A 46 5.83 10.56 0.19
CA ASN A 46 5.21 10.05 1.42
C ASN A 46 5.93 8.84 2.00
N LYS A 47 7.28 8.87 1.92
CA LYS A 47 8.14 7.77 2.35
C LYS A 47 7.73 7.29 3.74
N ILE A 48 7.32 6.03 3.82
CA ILE A 48 7.01 5.37 5.08
C ILE A 48 8.30 5.27 5.86
N THR A 49 8.30 5.67 7.12
CA THR A 49 9.49 5.56 8.00
C THR A 49 9.60 4.18 8.62
N GLN A 50 10.79 3.79 9.10
CA GLN A 50 10.96 2.47 9.72
C GLN A 50 10.03 2.30 10.93
N LYS A 51 9.89 3.34 11.76
CA LYS A 51 8.92 3.36 12.88
C LYS A 51 7.50 3.06 12.43
N GLU A 52 7.05 3.64 11.32
CA GLU A 52 5.71 3.36 10.79
C GLU A 52 5.56 1.91 10.30
N VAL A 53 6.62 1.31 9.76
CA VAL A 53 6.61 -0.12 9.40
C VAL A 53 6.54 -0.99 10.66
N ASP A 54 7.33 -0.68 11.67
CA ASP A 54 7.34 -1.41 12.95
C ASP A 54 5.97 -1.32 13.67
N GLU A 55 5.32 -0.17 13.61
CA GLU A 55 3.97 0.04 14.14
C GLU A 55 2.86 -0.52 13.23
N ALA A 56 3.17 -0.88 11.98
CA ALA A 56 2.19 -1.45 11.06
C ALA A 56 1.87 -2.90 11.43
N ASP A 57 0.57 -3.23 11.38
CA ASP A 57 0.08 -4.59 11.49
C ASP A 57 0.19 -5.32 10.13
N LEU A 58 0.16 -4.56 9.03
CA LEU A 58 0.02 -5.09 7.67
C LEU A 58 0.68 -4.16 6.63
N VAL A 59 1.28 -4.77 5.61
CA VAL A 59 1.86 -4.07 4.45
C VAL A 59 1.11 -4.45 3.17
N ILE A 60 0.71 -3.46 2.37
CA ILE A 60 0.06 -3.67 1.07
C ILE A 60 0.96 -3.10 -0.03
N PHE A 61 1.40 -3.92 -0.98
CA PHE A 61 2.07 -3.44 -2.19
C PHE A 61 1.08 -3.45 -3.34
N ALA A 62 0.65 -2.27 -3.77
CA ALA A 62 -0.20 -2.04 -4.93
C ALA A 62 0.67 -1.52 -6.08
N ALA A 63 1.46 -2.41 -6.67
CA ALA A 63 2.51 -2.05 -7.61
C ALA A 63 2.55 -2.98 -8.82
N ASP A 64 2.74 -2.38 -10.00
CA ASP A 64 2.95 -3.11 -11.26
C ASP A 64 4.45 -3.30 -11.56
N VAL A 65 5.33 -2.77 -10.70
CA VAL A 65 6.79 -2.86 -10.77
C VAL A 65 7.39 -3.22 -9.42
N ALA A 66 8.67 -3.58 -9.41
CA ALA A 66 9.41 -3.86 -8.19
C ALA A 66 9.43 -2.62 -7.27
N VAL A 67 8.94 -2.81 -6.03
CA VAL A 67 8.96 -1.79 -4.98
C VAL A 67 10.39 -1.54 -4.53
N LYS A 68 10.81 -0.28 -4.54
CA LYS A 68 12.11 0.13 -4.00
C LYS A 68 12.10 -0.02 -2.48
N GLU A 69 13.23 -0.44 -1.93
CA GLU A 69 13.42 -0.64 -0.49
C GLU A 69 12.46 -1.68 0.13
N GLU A 70 12.01 -2.70 -0.63
CA GLU A 70 11.09 -3.75 -0.12
C GLU A 70 11.63 -4.45 1.15
N SER A 71 12.96 -4.51 1.30
CA SER A 71 13.63 -5.11 2.46
C SER A 71 13.18 -4.53 3.79
N ARG A 72 12.69 -3.29 3.82
CA ARG A 72 12.21 -2.62 5.04
C ARG A 72 10.94 -3.23 5.61
N PHE A 73 10.18 -3.95 4.78
CA PHE A 73 8.86 -4.50 5.10
C PHE A 73 8.87 -6.02 5.31
N LYS A 74 10.03 -6.68 5.18
CA LYS A 74 10.16 -8.15 5.18
C LYS A 74 9.68 -8.84 6.46
N ASP A 75 9.75 -8.15 7.58
CA ASP A 75 9.34 -8.67 8.89
C ASP A 75 7.82 -8.58 9.15
N LYS A 76 7.05 -8.08 8.17
CA LYS A 76 5.60 -7.87 8.29
C LYS A 76 4.83 -8.72 7.27
N PRO A 77 3.54 -9.03 7.55
CA PRO A 77 2.70 -9.68 6.55
C PRO A 77 2.50 -8.73 5.37
N ILE A 78 2.93 -9.18 4.18
CA ILE A 78 2.88 -8.41 2.94
C ILE A 78 1.80 -8.99 2.03
N TYR A 79 0.88 -8.14 1.59
CA TYR A 79 -0.07 -8.45 0.52
C TYR A 79 0.31 -7.71 -0.76
N LYS A 80 0.61 -8.44 -1.85
CA LYS A 80 1.00 -7.86 -3.14
C LYS A 80 -0.15 -7.93 -4.14
N VAL A 81 -0.46 -6.81 -4.80
CA VAL A 81 -1.48 -6.69 -5.86
C VAL A 81 -1.03 -5.68 -6.92
N GLU A 82 -1.67 -5.75 -8.08
CA GLU A 82 -1.50 -4.75 -9.16
C GLU A 82 -2.10 -3.39 -8.76
N ALA A 83 -1.49 -2.29 -9.22
CA ALA A 83 -1.98 -0.95 -8.91
C ALA A 83 -3.40 -0.74 -9.46
N GLN A 84 -3.69 -1.30 -10.64
CA GLN A 84 -5.02 -1.23 -11.24
C GLN A 84 -6.10 -1.90 -10.36
N LYS A 85 -5.75 -3.00 -9.68
CA LYS A 85 -6.68 -3.69 -8.76
C LYS A 85 -6.95 -2.84 -7.52
N ALA A 86 -5.94 -2.14 -7.00
CA ALA A 86 -6.11 -1.18 -5.91
C ALA A 86 -7.00 0.00 -6.33
N ILE A 87 -6.87 0.52 -7.55
CA ILE A 87 -7.74 1.60 -8.06
C ILE A 87 -9.21 1.13 -8.15
N LYS A 88 -9.46 -0.01 -8.79
CA LYS A 88 -10.82 -0.50 -9.04
C LYS A 88 -11.50 -1.07 -7.80
N ASN A 89 -10.74 -1.76 -6.94
CA ASN A 89 -11.26 -2.57 -5.85
C ASN A 89 -10.47 -2.40 -4.54
N ALA A 90 -10.12 -1.16 -4.17
CA ALA A 90 -9.36 -0.85 -2.95
C ALA A 90 -9.92 -1.52 -1.68
N LYS A 91 -11.25 -1.52 -1.52
CA LYS A 91 -11.90 -2.15 -0.36
C LYS A 91 -11.59 -3.65 -0.29
N ALA A 92 -11.79 -4.37 -1.40
CA ALA A 92 -11.51 -5.80 -1.45
C ALA A 92 -10.01 -6.09 -1.25
N VAL A 93 -9.12 -5.25 -1.77
CA VAL A 93 -7.67 -5.36 -1.54
C VAL A 93 -7.34 -5.28 -0.05
N ILE A 94 -7.92 -4.32 0.67
CA ILE A 94 -7.71 -4.19 2.11
C ILE A 94 -8.32 -5.37 2.86
N GLU A 95 -9.55 -5.77 2.54
CA GLU A 95 -10.20 -6.92 3.18
C GLU A 95 -9.43 -8.23 2.99
N GLU A 96 -8.91 -8.50 1.79
CA GLU A 96 -8.05 -9.65 1.50
C GLU A 96 -6.75 -9.59 2.29
N ALA A 97 -6.14 -8.41 2.37
CA ALA A 97 -4.91 -8.21 3.13
C ALA A 97 -5.12 -8.42 4.64
N LEU A 98 -6.26 -7.98 5.19
CA LEU A 98 -6.62 -8.19 6.60
C LEU A 98 -6.80 -9.68 6.94
N LYS A 99 -7.27 -10.51 6.00
CA LYS A 99 -7.39 -11.97 6.21
C LYS A 99 -6.04 -12.65 6.44
N LEU A 100 -4.92 -12.07 5.97
CA LEU A 100 -3.59 -12.63 6.20
C LEU A 100 -3.12 -12.47 7.65
N VAL A 101 -3.63 -11.46 8.35
CA VAL A 101 -3.23 -11.16 9.73
C VAL A 101 -4.18 -11.79 10.76
N ASN A 102 -5.46 -11.94 10.40
CA ASN A 102 -6.49 -12.53 11.26
C ASN A 102 -6.59 -14.06 11.18
N LYS A 103 -5.50 -14.75 10.82
CA LYS A 103 -5.45 -16.21 10.67
C LYS A 103 -4.57 -16.84 11.75
#